data_AF-Q17H65-F1
#
_entry.id   AF-Q17H65-F1
#
_cell.length_a   1.000
_cell.length_b   1.000
_cell.length_c   1.000
_cell.angle_alpha   90.00
_cell.angle_beta   90.00
_cell.angle_gamma   90.00
#
_symmetry.space_group_name_H-M   'P 1'
#
loop_
_entity.id
_entity.type
_entity.pdbx_description
1 polymer ?
#
loop_
_entity_poly.entity_id
_entity_poly.type
_entity_poly.pdbx_seq_one_letter_code
_entity_poly.pdbx_strand_id
1 'polypeptide(L)'
;MTCNGSSESQCILCRAGRFAHEGRCLNACPDGFFGDKKRHECMPCPIGCSTCSSGSICTACRDNWTMNKKAKCIANGSNNCDESEYYENGHCHSCHSTCETCTGPTEHECLTCASPLLLQNQRCVNECDEGYYMEVGVCAKCLHTCTQCVSRMNCTSCQKGLQLQSGECRTTCADGYYSDRGTCAKCYLSCNTCSGPRRDQCVTCPEGWQLAGGECHPECPEGFFKTKFGCQKCHHYCKTCNAAGPLACTSCPSHFMLDGGLCIECLGSQFYDPPTQTCKTCHDSCRSCSGPGQYSCVTCAFPLHLDRLNNQCVPCCASDASPEDQSCCHCDKETGGCINSSPAGKRRIGAEQQLLQFGEEAANSASDSNAAETSDSSLRRFLQGASPSAVTVVAVSGCLLIVTLFAIIFTVLQKRNRNVYTGVRYNKLSSGSGGGSGSRTTKISIPADGDDLLEPIVNNSEDVDDEEDDDDENGKGQGEKGDHVYHDDDHELHDGAMVTSSSTRNSGAGHSRQNRFVATGHHGASRRGTRPQPDSIRFART
;
A
#
# COMPACT_ATOMS: atom_id res chain seq x y z
N MET A 1 3.08 -1.86 -22.81
CA MET A 1 2.61 -0.46 -22.77
C MET A 1 1.78 -0.35 -21.52
N THR A 2 2.00 0.68 -20.72
CA THR A 2 1.20 0.91 -19.52
C THR A 2 0.55 2.27 -19.66
N CYS A 3 -0.73 2.35 -19.34
CA CYS A 3 -1.54 3.54 -19.54
C CYS A 3 -2.20 3.95 -18.22
N ASN A 4 -2.41 5.26 -18.03
CA ASN A 4 -3.13 5.81 -16.86
C ASN A 4 -4.64 5.96 -17.11
N GLY A 5 -5.12 5.46 -18.24
CA GLY A 5 -6.51 5.59 -18.68
C GLY A 5 -6.74 4.86 -20.00
N SER A 6 -7.96 5.02 -20.54
CA SER A 6 -8.47 4.26 -21.69
C SER A 6 -8.20 4.92 -23.05
N SER A 7 -7.73 6.17 -23.09
CA SER A 7 -7.43 6.85 -24.36
C SER A 7 -6.01 6.56 -24.85
N GLU A 8 -5.80 6.64 -26.17
CA GLU A 8 -4.49 6.43 -26.81
C GLU A 8 -3.42 7.45 -26.40
N SER A 9 -3.82 8.60 -25.84
CA SER A 9 -2.93 9.66 -25.32
C SER A 9 -2.61 9.54 -23.84
N GLN A 10 -2.96 8.41 -23.20
CA GLN A 10 -2.71 8.17 -21.78
C GLN A 10 -1.64 7.10 -21.54
N CYS A 11 -0.68 6.92 -22.45
CA CYS A 11 0.46 6.02 -22.27
C CYS A 11 1.50 6.63 -21.32
N ILE A 12 1.88 5.84 -20.31
CA ILE A 12 2.91 6.18 -19.32
C ILE A 12 4.24 5.47 -19.63
N LEU A 13 4.22 4.21 -20.09
CA LEU A 13 5.43 3.46 -20.43
C LEU A 13 5.35 2.89 -21.84
N CYS A 14 6.38 3.16 -22.63
CA CYS A 14 6.52 2.63 -23.98
C CYS A 14 7.22 1.27 -24.00
N ARG A 15 6.84 0.42 -24.96
CA ARG A 15 7.58 -0.81 -25.26
C ARG A 15 8.96 -0.46 -25.81
N ALA A 16 9.92 -1.37 -25.65
CA ALA A 16 11.26 -1.22 -26.21
C ALA A 16 11.19 -0.88 -27.71
N GLY A 17 11.99 0.09 -28.14
CA GLY A 17 12.00 0.58 -29.53
C GLY A 17 11.01 1.72 -29.84
N ARG A 18 10.19 2.16 -28.88
CA ARG A 18 9.32 3.35 -28.99
C ARG A 18 9.76 4.46 -28.05
N PHE A 19 9.36 5.69 -28.38
CA PHE A 19 9.66 6.91 -27.63
C PHE A 19 8.39 7.57 -27.11
N ALA A 20 8.39 7.94 -25.83
CA ALA A 20 7.29 8.66 -25.21
C ALA A 20 7.28 10.14 -25.65
N HIS A 21 6.11 10.62 -26.06
CA HIS A 21 5.86 12.01 -26.43
C HIS A 21 4.38 12.34 -26.18
N GLU A 22 4.10 13.37 -25.36
CA GLU A 22 2.74 13.84 -25.06
C GLU A 22 1.74 12.72 -24.69
N GLY A 23 2.18 11.76 -23.88
CA GLY A 23 1.35 10.63 -23.46
C GLY A 23 1.11 9.57 -24.54
N ARG A 24 1.85 9.60 -25.64
CA ARG A 24 1.82 8.61 -26.74
C ARG A 24 3.17 7.94 -26.90
N CYS A 25 3.16 6.71 -27.42
CA CYS A 25 4.38 5.98 -27.75
C CYS A 25 4.57 5.93 -29.27
N LEU A 26 5.55 6.68 -29.76
CA LEU A 26 5.83 6.83 -31.19
C LEU A 26 6.99 5.93 -31.62
N ASN A 27 6.97 5.47 -32.87
CA ASN A 27 8.11 4.75 -33.47
C ASN A 27 9.25 5.70 -33.84
N ALA A 28 8.92 6.93 -34.24
CA ALA A 28 9.84 8.01 -34.56
C ALA A 28 9.31 9.31 -33.94
N CYS A 29 10.21 10.17 -33.49
CA CYS A 29 9.84 11.46 -32.92
C CYS A 29 9.46 12.46 -34.02
N PRO A 30 8.51 13.37 -33.75
CA PRO A 30 8.13 14.41 -34.70
C PRO A 30 9.27 15.42 -34.91
N ASP A 31 9.16 16.23 -35.98
CA ASP A 31 10.11 17.31 -36.24
C ASP A 31 10.26 18.24 -35.04
N GLY A 32 11.48 18.75 -34.86
CA GLY A 32 11.86 19.48 -33.65
C GLY A 32 12.20 18.59 -32.45
N PHE A 33 12.08 17.26 -32.56
CA PHE A 33 12.46 16.31 -31.51
C PHE A 33 13.32 15.16 -32.05
N PHE A 34 14.20 14.61 -31.20
CA PHE A 34 14.94 13.38 -31.47
C PHE A 34 14.62 12.30 -30.41
N GLY A 35 14.72 11.03 -30.78
CA GLY A 35 14.51 9.91 -29.86
C GLY A 35 15.73 9.66 -28.98
N ASP A 36 15.63 9.98 -27.69
CA ASP A 36 16.67 9.63 -26.71
C ASP A 36 16.51 8.15 -26.32
N LYS A 37 17.45 7.31 -26.76
CA LYS A 37 17.44 5.86 -26.50
C LYS A 37 17.64 5.50 -25.03
N LYS A 38 18.26 6.38 -24.23
CA LYS A 38 18.48 6.15 -22.79
C LYS A 38 17.23 6.51 -21.99
N ARG A 39 16.53 7.57 -22.38
CA ARG A 39 15.29 8.02 -21.73
C ARG A 39 14.03 7.35 -22.29
N HIS A 40 14.13 6.72 -23.47
CA HIS A 40 12.98 6.21 -24.23
C HIS A 40 11.91 7.29 -24.45
N GLU A 41 12.35 8.52 -24.73
CA GLU A 41 11.52 9.73 -24.84
C GLU A 41 11.94 10.57 -26.04
N CYS A 42 10.99 11.33 -26.58
CA CYS A 42 11.28 12.36 -27.57
C CYS A 42 11.77 13.64 -26.87
N MET A 43 13.02 13.99 -27.13
CA MET A 43 13.71 15.15 -26.57
C MET A 43 13.78 16.29 -27.60
N PRO A 44 13.60 17.56 -27.18
CA PRO A 44 13.64 18.68 -28.11
C PRO A 44 15.02 18.82 -28.74
N CYS A 45 15.03 19.21 -30.02
CA CYS A 45 16.24 19.54 -30.74
C CYS A 45 16.95 20.77 -30.15
N PRO A 46 18.25 20.95 -30.43
CA PRO A 46 18.97 22.16 -30.07
C PRO A 46 18.29 23.43 -30.59
N ILE A 47 18.49 24.55 -29.90
CA ILE A 47 17.91 25.84 -30.29
C ILE A 47 18.30 26.20 -31.73
N GLY A 48 17.35 26.76 -32.49
CA GLY A 48 17.52 27.11 -33.90
C GLY A 48 17.43 25.93 -34.88
N CYS A 49 17.28 24.71 -34.38
CA CYS A 49 17.19 23.50 -35.20
C CYS A 49 15.73 23.15 -35.54
N SER A 50 15.46 22.79 -36.80
CA SER A 50 14.16 22.26 -37.24
C SER A 50 14.12 20.73 -37.18
N THR A 51 15.20 20.05 -37.60
CA THR A 51 15.36 18.59 -37.44
C THR A 51 16.76 18.27 -36.92
N CYS A 52 16.87 17.28 -36.04
CA CYS A 52 18.14 16.88 -35.42
C CYS A 52 18.26 15.37 -35.29
N SER A 53 19.50 14.87 -35.25
CA SER A 53 19.78 13.45 -34.98
C SER A 53 20.08 13.17 -33.51
N SER A 54 20.49 14.19 -32.76
CA SER A 54 20.76 14.12 -31.33
C SER A 54 20.66 15.51 -30.69
N GLY A 55 20.75 15.58 -29.36
CA GLY A 55 20.81 16.84 -28.60
C GLY A 55 22.04 17.71 -28.86
N SER A 56 22.94 17.32 -29.76
CA SER A 56 24.12 18.11 -30.13
C SER A 56 24.33 18.27 -31.64
N ILE A 57 23.63 17.48 -32.46
CA ILE A 57 23.81 17.44 -33.91
C ILE A 57 22.50 17.83 -34.58
N CYS A 58 22.48 19.05 -35.13
CA CYS A 58 21.39 19.53 -35.95
C CYS A 58 21.58 19.09 -37.42
N THR A 59 20.50 18.71 -38.08
CA THR A 59 20.51 18.29 -39.50
C THR A 59 19.87 19.32 -40.41
N ALA A 60 18.94 20.14 -39.91
CA ALA A 60 18.39 21.29 -40.63
C ALA A 60 18.10 22.44 -39.65
N CYS A 61 18.43 23.67 -40.04
CA CYS A 61 18.13 24.86 -39.24
C CYS A 61 16.75 25.44 -39.58
N ARG A 62 16.17 26.17 -38.63
CA ARG A 62 14.97 26.99 -38.84
C ARG A 62 15.29 28.18 -39.74
N ASP A 63 14.25 28.85 -40.23
CA ASP A 63 14.39 30.08 -41.01
C ASP A 63 15.17 31.15 -40.23
N ASN A 64 16.06 31.88 -40.90
CA ASN A 64 17.01 32.86 -40.32
C ASN A 64 18.12 32.28 -39.43
N TRP A 65 18.33 30.97 -39.46
CA TRP A 65 19.46 30.31 -38.82
C TRP A 65 20.38 29.66 -39.86
N THR A 66 21.68 29.65 -39.60
CA THR A 66 22.70 29.05 -40.47
C THR A 66 23.46 27.97 -39.72
N MET A 67 23.71 26.84 -40.39
CA MET A 67 24.43 25.72 -39.79
C MET A 67 25.93 25.97 -39.84
N ASN A 68 26.61 25.85 -38.70
CA ASN A 68 28.06 25.97 -38.63
C ASN A 68 28.76 24.62 -38.91
N LYS A 69 30.10 24.64 -38.99
CA LYS A 69 30.92 23.44 -39.25
C LYS A 69 30.81 22.35 -38.17
N LYS A 70 30.23 22.66 -37.01
CA LYS A 70 29.98 21.71 -35.90
C LYS A 70 28.54 21.20 -35.88
N ALA A 71 27.78 21.37 -36.97
CA ALA A 71 26.37 20.99 -37.07
C ALA A 71 25.48 21.64 -35.98
N LYS A 72 25.81 22.87 -35.56
CA LYS A 72 24.95 23.70 -34.69
C LYS A 72 24.38 24.86 -35.50
N CYS A 73 23.14 25.22 -35.25
CA CYS A 73 22.51 26.39 -35.83
C CYS A 73 22.91 27.64 -35.05
N ILE A 74 23.26 28.70 -35.77
CA ILE A 74 23.52 30.04 -35.25
C ILE A 74 22.62 31.04 -35.97
N ALA A 75 22.16 32.08 -35.27
CA ALA A 75 21.34 33.12 -35.89
C ALA A 75 22.13 33.82 -37.01
N ASN A 76 21.47 34.12 -38.12
CA ASN A 76 22.13 34.75 -39.27
C ASN A 76 22.70 36.13 -38.85
N GLY A 77 23.96 36.40 -39.20
CA GLY A 77 24.68 37.63 -38.78
C GLY A 77 25.34 37.59 -37.40
N SER A 78 25.04 36.60 -36.56
CA SER A 78 25.61 36.46 -35.20
C SER A 78 27.12 36.21 -35.16
N ASN A 79 27.73 35.74 -36.26
CA ASN A 79 29.18 35.51 -36.34
C ASN A 79 30.04 36.76 -36.11
N ASN A 80 29.45 37.96 -36.23
CA ASN A 80 30.15 39.24 -36.07
C ASN A 80 29.94 39.88 -34.69
N CYS A 81 29.18 39.23 -33.80
CA CYS A 81 28.88 39.74 -32.46
C CYS A 81 29.66 38.96 -31.40
N ASP A 82 29.88 39.58 -30.24
CA ASP A 82 30.42 38.89 -29.06
C ASP A 82 29.42 37.82 -28.56
N GLU A 83 29.88 36.82 -27.80
CA GLU A 83 29.00 35.79 -27.22
C GLU A 83 27.92 36.39 -26.30
N SER A 84 28.21 37.54 -25.69
CA SER A 84 27.30 38.30 -24.83
C SER A 84 26.34 39.25 -25.57
N GLU A 85 26.29 39.17 -26.90
CA GLU A 85 25.47 40.02 -27.77
C GLU A 85 24.65 39.19 -28.76
N TYR A 86 23.47 39.69 -29.13
CA TYR A 86 22.64 39.17 -30.21
C TYR A 86 22.66 40.11 -31.40
N TYR A 87 22.44 39.56 -32.61
CA TYR A 87 22.41 40.32 -33.85
C TYR A 87 20.97 40.70 -34.20
N GLU A 88 20.71 42.00 -34.37
CA GLU A 88 19.44 42.53 -34.84
C GLU A 88 19.67 43.75 -35.73
N ASN A 89 18.98 43.84 -36.88
CA ASN A 89 19.01 45.00 -37.78
C ASN A 89 20.42 45.50 -38.16
N GLY A 90 21.37 44.59 -38.38
CA GLY A 90 22.73 44.96 -38.78
C GLY A 90 23.68 45.31 -37.63
N HIS A 91 23.20 45.31 -36.38
CA HIS A 91 23.97 45.71 -35.20
C HIS A 91 23.97 44.62 -34.13
N CYS A 92 24.98 44.64 -33.28
CA CYS A 92 25.07 43.77 -32.12
C CYS A 92 24.52 44.49 -30.89
N HIS A 93 23.68 43.81 -30.13
CA HIS A 93 23.01 44.34 -28.95
C HIS A 93 23.27 43.40 -27.76
N SER A 94 23.51 43.95 -26.58
CA SER A 94 23.80 43.14 -25.39
C SER A 94 22.60 42.30 -24.95
N CYS A 95 22.89 41.09 -24.47
CA CYS A 95 21.90 40.19 -23.88
C CYS A 95 21.25 40.76 -22.61
N HIS A 96 20.13 40.17 -22.19
CA HIS A 96 19.55 40.43 -20.87
C HIS A 96 20.58 40.13 -19.77
N SER A 97 20.55 40.89 -18.67
CA SER A 97 21.57 40.86 -17.62
C SER A 97 21.71 39.52 -16.88
N THR A 98 20.70 38.64 -16.99
CA THR A 98 20.72 37.28 -16.42
C THR A 98 21.34 36.26 -17.37
N CYS A 99 21.38 36.55 -18.68
CA CYS A 99 21.99 35.68 -19.67
C CYS A 99 23.50 35.98 -19.79
N GLU A 100 24.29 34.94 -20.03
CA GLU A 100 25.68 35.10 -20.47
C GLU A 100 25.76 35.13 -22.01
N THR A 101 24.94 34.33 -22.68
CA THR A 101 24.74 34.34 -24.13
C THR A 101 23.25 34.25 -24.46
N CYS A 102 22.79 34.78 -25.59
CA CYS A 102 21.36 34.88 -25.92
C CYS A 102 21.09 34.85 -27.43
N THR A 103 19.82 34.66 -27.79
CA THR A 103 19.31 34.83 -29.16
C THR A 103 18.56 36.13 -29.36
N GLY A 104 18.27 36.86 -28.28
CA GLY A 104 17.44 38.06 -28.30
C GLY A 104 17.52 38.84 -26.97
N PRO A 105 16.80 39.96 -26.88
CA PRO A 105 16.91 40.91 -25.77
C PRO A 105 16.26 40.46 -24.47
N THR A 106 15.37 39.46 -24.50
CA THR A 106 14.50 39.17 -23.36
C THR A 106 15.10 38.15 -22.39
N GLU A 107 14.58 38.12 -21.15
CA GLU A 107 14.97 37.12 -20.15
C GLU A 107 14.57 35.66 -20.50
N HIS A 108 13.85 35.47 -21.60
CA HIS A 108 13.36 34.18 -22.11
C HIS A 108 14.10 33.71 -23.38
N GLU A 109 15.12 34.45 -23.79
CA GLU A 109 15.92 34.17 -24.99
C GLU A 109 17.39 33.89 -24.63
N CYS A 110 17.65 33.40 -23.41
CA CYS A 110 18.99 33.02 -22.98
C CYS A 110 19.40 31.67 -23.59
N LEU A 111 20.65 31.59 -24.04
CA LEU A 111 21.33 30.35 -24.44
C LEU A 111 22.19 29.77 -23.31
N THR A 112 22.83 30.64 -22.53
CA THR A 112 23.54 30.31 -21.29
C THR A 112 23.29 31.38 -20.24
N CYS A 113 23.56 31.06 -18.99
CA CYS A 113 23.24 31.92 -17.85
C CYS A 113 24.49 32.41 -17.15
N ALA A 114 24.44 33.66 -16.70
CA ALA A 114 25.50 34.21 -15.87
C ALA A 114 25.60 33.43 -14.55
N SER A 115 26.81 33.00 -14.16
CA SER A 115 27.03 32.27 -12.92
C SER A 115 26.56 33.10 -11.70
N PRO A 116 25.83 32.52 -10.73
CA PRO A 116 25.56 31.09 -10.51
C PRO A 116 24.19 30.59 -11.02
N LEU A 117 23.54 31.31 -11.94
CA LEU A 117 22.20 30.96 -12.42
C LEU A 117 22.19 29.70 -13.28
N LEU A 118 21.04 29.03 -13.32
CA LEU A 118 20.80 27.79 -14.06
C LEU A 118 19.90 28.05 -15.26
N LEU A 119 20.22 27.44 -16.41
CA LEU A 119 19.39 27.54 -17.60
C LEU A 119 18.19 26.59 -17.54
N GLN A 120 16.97 27.13 -17.68
CA GLN A 120 15.73 26.36 -17.78
C GLN A 120 14.82 26.95 -18.85
N ASN A 121 14.49 26.17 -19.90
CA ASN A 121 13.60 26.60 -21.00
C ASN A 121 13.92 28.00 -21.57
N GLN A 122 15.21 28.29 -21.82
CA GLN A 122 15.74 29.59 -22.30
C GLN A 122 15.62 30.77 -21.30
N ARG A 123 15.31 30.50 -20.03
CA ARG A 123 15.33 31.46 -18.93
C ARG A 123 16.40 31.08 -17.93
N CYS A 124 16.99 32.06 -17.26
CA CYS A 124 17.91 31.83 -16.14
C CYS A 124 17.18 31.89 -14.80
N VAL A 125 17.34 30.85 -13.98
CA VAL A 125 16.69 30.67 -12.67
C VAL A 125 17.72 30.39 -11.58
N ASN A 126 17.40 30.69 -10.32
CA ASN A 126 18.30 30.40 -9.20
C ASN A 126 18.26 28.92 -8.76
N GLU A 127 17.08 28.32 -8.84
CA GLU A 127 16.81 26.92 -8.51
C GLU A 127 15.90 26.34 -9.59
N CYS A 128 16.02 25.04 -9.84
CA CYS A 128 15.18 24.38 -10.83
C CYS A 128 13.75 24.22 -10.32
N ASP A 129 12.78 24.41 -11.20
CA ASP A 129 11.37 24.23 -10.85
C ASP A 129 11.03 22.74 -10.60
N GLU A 130 9.85 22.48 -10.02
CA GLU A 130 9.37 21.11 -9.84
C GLU A 130 9.33 20.33 -11.17
N GLY A 131 9.75 19.06 -11.13
CA GLY A 131 9.89 18.23 -12.33
C GLY A 131 11.19 18.45 -13.09
N TYR A 132 12.12 19.25 -12.55
CA TYR A 132 13.49 19.41 -13.05
C TYR A 132 14.52 19.10 -11.95
N TYR A 133 15.72 18.70 -12.37
CA TYR A 133 16.88 18.53 -11.49
C TYR A 133 18.07 19.29 -12.07
N MET A 134 18.99 19.71 -11.19
CA MET A 134 20.20 20.41 -11.60
C MET A 134 21.19 19.43 -12.26
N GLU A 135 21.60 19.73 -13.49
CA GLU A 135 22.66 19.04 -14.20
C GLU A 135 23.60 20.08 -14.82
N VAL A 136 24.74 20.32 -14.16
CA VAL A 136 25.85 21.18 -14.65
C VAL A 136 25.36 22.52 -15.24
N GLY A 137 24.87 23.42 -14.38
CA GLY A 137 24.46 24.77 -14.81
C GLY A 137 23.15 24.83 -15.61
N VAL A 138 22.46 23.70 -15.79
CA VAL A 138 21.18 23.59 -16.50
C VAL A 138 20.18 22.84 -15.63
N CYS A 139 18.91 23.19 -15.75
CA CYS A 139 17.80 22.43 -15.20
C CYS A 139 17.31 21.42 -16.23
N ALA A 140 17.65 20.15 -15.99
CA ALA A 140 17.24 19.05 -16.84
C ALA A 140 15.89 18.49 -16.37
N LYS A 141 14.98 18.21 -17.30
CA LYS A 141 13.66 17.66 -16.97
C LYS A 141 13.78 16.23 -16.45
N CYS A 142 13.00 15.89 -15.43
CA CYS A 142 12.83 14.52 -14.95
C CYS A 142 12.34 13.59 -16.07
N LEU A 143 12.60 12.29 -15.92
CA LEU A 143 12.04 11.27 -16.81
C LEU A 143 10.50 11.38 -16.83
N HIS A 144 9.85 11.12 -17.97
CA HIS A 144 8.40 11.29 -18.11
C HIS A 144 7.60 10.55 -17.05
N THR A 145 8.09 9.40 -16.57
CA THR A 145 7.48 8.59 -15.51
C THR A 145 7.52 9.22 -14.12
N CYS A 146 8.30 10.29 -13.96
CA CYS A 146 8.55 11.01 -12.71
C CYS A 146 7.88 12.37 -12.70
N THR A 147 7.26 12.71 -11.57
CA THR A 147 6.81 14.08 -11.28
C THR A 147 7.90 14.88 -10.57
N GLN A 148 8.76 14.21 -9.78
CA GLN A 148 9.92 14.82 -9.13
C GLN A 148 11.12 13.86 -9.13
N CYS A 149 12.32 14.41 -9.20
CA CYS A 149 13.56 13.64 -9.23
C CYS A 149 14.74 14.46 -8.70
N VAL A 150 15.78 13.78 -8.22
CA VAL A 150 17.05 14.38 -7.80
C VAL A 150 18.17 14.18 -8.82
N SER A 151 17.99 13.22 -9.72
CA SER A 151 18.86 13.00 -10.87
C SER A 151 18.07 12.32 -11.99
N ARG A 152 18.70 12.14 -13.15
CA ARG A 152 18.13 11.43 -14.30
C ARG A 152 17.46 10.10 -13.94
N MET A 153 18.08 9.33 -13.04
CA MET A 153 17.66 7.95 -12.70
C MET A 153 17.05 7.85 -11.30
N ASN A 154 17.09 8.90 -10.49
CA ASN A 154 16.60 8.89 -9.12
C ASN A 154 15.37 9.78 -8.99
N CYS A 155 14.24 9.14 -9.17
CA CYS A 155 12.92 9.67 -8.93
C CYS A 155 12.62 9.76 -7.43
N THR A 156 11.89 10.79 -7.04
CA THR A 156 11.35 10.94 -5.67
C THR A 156 9.83 10.87 -5.65
N SER A 157 9.17 11.08 -6.78
CA SER A 157 7.72 10.93 -6.91
C SER A 157 7.35 10.54 -8.34
N CYS A 158 6.39 9.63 -8.46
CA CYS A 158 5.99 9.03 -9.73
C CYS A 158 4.71 9.66 -10.28
N GLN A 159 4.54 9.58 -11.61
CA GLN A 159 3.24 9.83 -12.22
C GLN A 159 2.17 8.89 -11.64
N LYS A 160 0.92 9.37 -11.59
CA LYS A 160 -0.21 8.59 -11.12
C LYS A 160 -0.31 7.26 -11.88
N GLY A 161 -0.55 6.17 -11.16
CA GLY A 161 -0.61 4.81 -11.71
C GLY A 161 0.72 4.05 -11.71
N LEU A 162 1.83 4.70 -11.35
CA LEU A 162 3.12 4.05 -11.12
C LEU A 162 3.46 3.97 -9.63
N GLN A 163 4.40 3.08 -9.29
CA GLN A 163 4.90 2.89 -7.93
C GLN A 163 6.38 3.19 -7.85
N LEU A 164 6.78 3.98 -6.85
CA LEU A 164 8.16 4.30 -6.57
C LEU A 164 8.87 3.11 -5.90
N GLN A 165 9.95 2.63 -6.49
CA GLN A 165 10.81 1.60 -5.93
C GLN A 165 12.27 1.91 -6.21
N SER A 166 13.07 2.10 -5.16
CA SER A 166 14.53 2.32 -5.26
C SER A 166 14.93 3.44 -6.23
N GLY A 167 14.16 4.55 -6.26
CA GLY A 167 14.41 5.68 -7.16
C GLY A 167 13.87 5.52 -8.58
N GLU A 168 13.17 4.43 -8.89
CA GLU A 168 12.58 4.18 -10.20
C GLU A 168 11.05 4.08 -10.08
N CYS A 169 10.33 4.54 -11.11
CA CYS A 169 8.89 4.38 -11.18
C CYS A 169 8.54 3.15 -12.01
N ARG A 170 7.86 2.20 -11.37
CA ARG A 170 7.45 0.93 -11.96
C ARG A 170 5.94 0.86 -12.09
N THR A 171 5.46 -0.11 -12.84
CA THR A 171 4.02 -0.30 -13.11
C THR A 171 3.40 -1.31 -12.17
N THR A 172 4.22 -2.26 -11.71
CA THR A 172 3.98 -3.16 -10.60
C THR A 172 5.24 -3.18 -9.73
N CYS A 173 5.06 -3.36 -8.43
CA CYS A 173 6.17 -3.60 -7.53
C CYS A 173 6.84 -4.94 -7.87
N ALA A 174 8.15 -5.03 -7.62
CA ALA A 174 8.85 -6.31 -7.73
C ALA A 174 8.29 -7.35 -6.74
N ASP A 175 8.47 -8.63 -7.04
CA ASP A 175 8.10 -9.72 -6.12
C ASP A 175 8.70 -9.50 -4.73
N GLY A 176 7.94 -9.86 -3.69
CA GLY A 176 8.24 -9.55 -2.30
C GLY A 176 7.89 -8.12 -1.87
N TYR A 177 7.24 -7.32 -2.73
CA TYR A 177 6.74 -5.99 -2.41
C TYR A 177 5.29 -5.81 -2.83
N TYR A 178 4.55 -4.97 -2.10
CA TYR A 178 3.20 -4.54 -2.44
C TYR A 178 3.15 -3.02 -2.64
N SER A 179 2.11 -2.55 -3.33
CA SER A 179 1.89 -1.12 -3.52
C SER A 179 1.23 -0.50 -2.28
N ASP A 180 1.96 0.39 -1.60
CA ASP A 180 1.44 1.24 -0.54
C ASP A 180 1.41 2.69 -1.03
N ARG A 181 0.21 3.17 -1.39
CA ARG A 181 -0.04 4.56 -1.80
C ARG A 181 0.94 5.09 -2.86
N GLY A 182 1.27 4.26 -3.86
CA GLY A 182 2.21 4.63 -4.94
C GLY A 182 3.69 4.47 -4.60
N THR A 183 4.03 3.82 -3.49
CA THR A 183 5.40 3.40 -3.15
C THR A 183 5.42 1.89 -2.91
N CYS A 184 6.48 1.21 -3.32
CA CYS A 184 6.62 -0.23 -3.08
C CYS A 184 7.16 -0.48 -1.67
N ALA A 185 6.37 -1.17 -0.85
CA ALA A 185 6.72 -1.59 0.50
C ALA A 185 6.92 -3.11 0.55
N LYS A 186 7.80 -3.60 1.43
CA LYS A 186 8.08 -5.04 1.53
C LYS A 186 6.90 -5.82 2.09
N CYS A 187 6.70 -7.02 1.58
CA CYS A 187 5.80 -8.01 2.13
C CYS A 187 6.22 -8.48 3.53
N TYR A 188 5.29 -9.12 4.23
CA TYR A 188 5.63 -9.86 5.45
C TYR A 188 6.61 -11.01 5.11
N LEU A 189 7.54 -11.31 6.03
CA LEU A 189 8.70 -12.18 5.77
C LEU A 189 8.34 -13.60 5.32
N SER A 190 7.17 -14.12 5.70
CA SER A 190 6.72 -15.47 5.30
C SER A 190 6.09 -15.52 3.90
N CYS A 191 5.84 -14.37 3.25
CA CYS A 191 5.24 -14.31 1.92
C CYS A 191 6.33 -14.22 0.84
N ASN A 192 6.11 -14.87 -0.31
CA ASN A 192 6.89 -14.60 -1.53
C ASN A 192 6.30 -13.41 -2.30
N THR A 193 4.97 -13.35 -2.43
CA THR A 193 4.25 -12.15 -2.88
C THR A 193 3.07 -11.87 -1.96
N CYS A 194 2.60 -10.63 -1.91
CA CYS A 194 1.54 -10.21 -1.00
C CYS A 194 0.66 -9.11 -1.59
N SER A 195 -0.55 -8.99 -1.08
CA SER A 195 -1.47 -7.89 -1.38
C SER A 195 -1.39 -6.77 -0.34
N GLY A 196 -0.66 -6.97 0.76
CA GLY A 196 -0.53 -6.01 1.85
C GLY A 196 0.52 -6.40 2.89
N PRO A 197 0.66 -5.62 3.97
CA PRO A 197 1.74 -5.79 4.94
C PRO A 197 1.56 -6.95 5.93
N ARG A 198 0.35 -7.50 6.05
CA ARG A 198 0.04 -8.47 7.09
C ARG A 198 0.39 -9.90 6.67
N ARG A 199 0.58 -10.77 7.67
CA ARG A 199 0.93 -12.19 7.48
C ARG A 199 -0.16 -13.00 6.77
N ASP A 200 -1.42 -12.57 6.89
CA ASP A 200 -2.63 -13.14 6.27
C ASP A 200 -2.98 -12.51 4.91
N GLN A 201 -2.05 -11.73 4.35
CA GLN A 201 -2.19 -11.07 3.05
C GLN A 201 -1.15 -11.59 2.05
N CYS A 202 -0.63 -12.80 2.25
CA CYS A 202 0.20 -13.46 1.26
C CYS A 202 -0.66 -13.88 0.05
N VAL A 203 -0.11 -13.71 -1.15
CA VAL A 203 -0.71 -14.17 -2.41
C VAL A 203 0.01 -15.42 -2.91
N THR A 204 1.34 -15.47 -2.76
CA THR A 204 2.14 -16.68 -3.00
C THR A 204 3.15 -16.90 -1.89
N CYS A 205 3.50 -18.16 -1.67
CA CYS A 205 4.43 -18.59 -0.63
C CYS A 205 5.80 -18.95 -1.21
N PRO A 206 6.86 -18.92 -0.37
CA PRO A 206 8.16 -19.47 -0.73
C PRO A 206 8.07 -20.95 -1.15
N GLU A 207 9.07 -21.43 -1.88
CA GLU A 207 9.11 -22.81 -2.34
C GLU A 207 8.98 -23.81 -1.18
N GLY A 208 8.16 -24.85 -1.37
CA GLY A 208 7.85 -25.87 -0.35
C GLY A 208 6.74 -25.48 0.63
N TRP A 209 6.40 -24.19 0.76
CA TRP A 209 5.34 -23.71 1.64
C TRP A 209 3.99 -23.71 0.93
N GLN A 210 2.93 -23.88 1.71
CA GLN A 210 1.55 -23.94 1.27
C GLN A 210 0.79 -22.68 1.70
N LEU A 211 0.01 -22.11 0.77
CA LEU A 211 -0.89 -21.01 1.07
C LEU A 211 -2.18 -21.56 1.68
N ALA A 212 -2.55 -21.08 2.87
CA ALA A 212 -3.79 -21.39 3.56
C ALA A 212 -4.43 -20.10 4.06
N GLY A 213 -5.58 -19.71 3.49
CA GLY A 213 -6.34 -18.54 3.96
C GLY A 213 -5.57 -17.21 3.94
N GLY A 214 -4.62 -17.04 3.01
CA GLY A 214 -3.77 -15.85 2.92
C GLY A 214 -2.49 -15.91 3.76
N GLU A 215 -2.27 -16.99 4.51
CA GLU A 215 -1.04 -17.22 5.27
C GLU A 215 -0.20 -18.34 4.64
N CYS A 216 1.12 -18.26 4.80
CA CYS A 216 2.03 -19.30 4.35
C CYS A 216 2.43 -20.22 5.50
N HIS A 217 2.29 -21.53 5.28
CA HIS A 217 2.62 -22.58 6.24
C HIS A 217 3.52 -23.65 5.59
N PRO A 218 4.41 -24.34 6.33
CA PRO A 218 5.19 -25.44 5.78
C PRO A 218 4.31 -26.63 5.38
N GLU A 219 3.23 -26.87 6.11
CA GLU A 219 2.21 -27.89 5.84
C GLU A 219 0.81 -27.29 6.03
N CYS A 220 -0.23 -27.93 5.50
CA CYS A 220 -1.59 -27.41 5.65
C CYS A 220 -2.02 -27.44 7.12
N PRO A 221 -2.46 -26.31 7.69
CA PRO A 221 -2.93 -26.26 9.07
C PRO A 221 -4.24 -27.03 9.23
N GLU A 222 -4.64 -27.25 10.49
CA GLU A 222 -5.91 -27.90 10.83
C GLU A 222 -7.11 -27.20 10.18
N GLY A 223 -8.08 -27.98 9.73
CA GLY A 223 -9.22 -27.47 8.96
C GLY A 223 -8.91 -27.20 7.48
N PHE A 224 -7.71 -27.57 7.00
CA PHE A 224 -7.35 -27.55 5.58
C PHE A 224 -6.79 -28.90 5.13
N PHE A 225 -6.95 -29.20 3.84
CA PHE A 225 -6.34 -30.35 3.18
C PHE A 225 -5.49 -29.90 1.99
N LYS A 226 -4.45 -30.66 1.66
CA LYS A 226 -3.51 -30.34 0.60
C LYS A 226 -4.09 -30.69 -0.77
N THR A 227 -3.96 -29.76 -1.72
CA THR A 227 -4.31 -29.96 -3.13
C THR A 227 -3.14 -29.56 -4.03
N LYS A 228 -3.27 -29.77 -5.34
CA LYS A 228 -2.31 -29.27 -6.34
C LYS A 228 -2.19 -27.74 -6.38
N PHE A 229 -3.15 -27.02 -5.80
CA PHE A 229 -3.20 -25.55 -5.78
C PHE A 229 -2.91 -24.96 -4.38
N GLY A 230 -2.44 -25.78 -3.43
CA GLY A 230 -2.21 -25.38 -2.04
C GLY A 230 -3.27 -25.91 -1.09
N CYS A 231 -3.45 -25.27 0.06
CA CYS A 231 -4.35 -25.72 1.11
C CYS A 231 -5.77 -25.23 0.87
N GLN A 232 -6.70 -26.17 0.74
CA GLN A 232 -8.13 -25.86 0.64
C GLN A 232 -8.82 -26.14 1.97
N LYS A 233 -9.79 -25.29 2.31
CA LYS A 233 -10.52 -25.42 3.57
C LYS A 233 -11.41 -26.67 3.55
N CYS A 234 -11.45 -27.37 4.66
CA CYS A 234 -12.40 -28.45 4.88
C CYS A 234 -13.85 -27.95 4.84
N HIS A 235 -14.78 -28.87 4.61
CA HIS A 235 -16.20 -28.59 4.81
C HIS A 235 -16.46 -28.13 6.25
N HIS A 236 -17.41 -27.21 6.47
CA HIS A 236 -17.61 -26.57 7.78
C HIS A 236 -18.07 -27.51 8.90
N TYR A 237 -18.55 -28.71 8.55
CA TYR A 237 -18.89 -29.77 9.52
C TYR A 237 -17.68 -30.60 9.97
N CYS A 238 -16.54 -30.51 9.27
CA CYS A 238 -15.35 -31.26 9.61
C CYS A 238 -14.41 -30.41 10.47
N LYS A 239 -13.76 -31.05 11.45
CA LYS A 239 -12.61 -30.46 12.14
C LYS A 239 -11.34 -30.66 11.32
N THR A 240 -11.11 -31.88 10.82
CA THR A 240 -10.08 -32.19 9.82
C THR A 240 -10.68 -33.00 8.68
N CYS A 241 -10.05 -32.95 7.51
CA CYS A 241 -10.50 -33.66 6.31
C CYS A 241 -9.30 -34.09 5.45
N ASN A 242 -9.54 -35.00 4.50
CA ASN A 242 -8.54 -35.43 3.51
C ASN A 242 -8.89 -35.01 2.07
N ALA A 243 -10.12 -34.55 1.84
CA ALA A 243 -10.61 -34.09 0.54
C ALA A 243 -11.73 -33.05 0.72
N ALA A 244 -12.25 -32.55 -0.39
CA ALA A 244 -13.39 -31.64 -0.40
C ALA A 244 -14.71 -32.36 -0.06
N GLY A 245 -15.67 -31.63 0.50
CA GLY A 245 -17.02 -32.10 0.75
C GLY A 245 -17.26 -32.67 2.15
N PRO A 246 -18.53 -32.94 2.50
CA PRO A 246 -18.94 -33.32 3.85
C PRO A 246 -18.63 -34.78 4.24
N LEU A 247 -18.35 -35.66 3.27
CA LEU A 247 -18.01 -37.08 3.48
C LEU A 247 -16.51 -37.34 3.61
N ALA A 248 -15.69 -36.30 3.50
CA ALA A 248 -14.24 -36.39 3.52
C ALA A 248 -13.66 -36.03 4.90
N CYS A 249 -14.49 -36.01 5.95
CA CYS A 249 -14.02 -35.70 7.29
C CYS A 249 -13.12 -36.84 7.82
N THR A 250 -12.02 -36.47 8.47
CA THR A 250 -11.14 -37.39 9.20
C THR A 250 -11.22 -37.20 10.71
N SER A 251 -11.77 -36.07 11.16
CA SER A 251 -12.17 -35.85 12.55
C SER A 251 -13.31 -34.83 12.61
N CYS A 252 -14.06 -34.88 13.70
CA CYS A 252 -15.24 -34.04 13.90
C CYS A 252 -15.04 -33.00 14.99
N PRO A 253 -15.78 -31.88 14.94
CA PRO A 253 -15.88 -30.94 16.05
C PRO A 253 -16.41 -31.62 17.32
N SER A 254 -16.22 -31.00 18.48
CA SER A 254 -16.76 -31.52 19.75
C SER A 254 -18.27 -31.79 19.66
N HIS A 255 -18.72 -32.90 20.26
CA HIS A 255 -20.11 -33.40 20.25
C HIS A 255 -20.57 -34.12 18.97
N PHE A 256 -19.70 -34.24 17.97
CA PHE A 256 -19.96 -35.00 16.76
C PHE A 256 -19.09 -36.25 16.72
N MET A 257 -19.68 -37.37 16.31
CA MET A 257 -18.96 -38.62 16.04
C MET A 257 -18.68 -38.72 14.54
N LEU A 258 -17.53 -39.28 14.20
CA LEU A 258 -17.19 -39.61 12.81
C LEU A 258 -17.80 -40.96 12.42
N ASP A 259 -18.63 -40.98 11.40
CA ASP A 259 -19.22 -42.20 10.83
C ASP A 259 -19.13 -42.17 9.30
N GLY A 260 -18.43 -43.15 8.71
CA GLY A 260 -18.28 -43.24 7.26
C GLY A 260 -17.70 -42.00 6.56
N GLY A 261 -16.93 -41.16 7.27
CA GLY A 261 -16.39 -39.89 6.75
C GLY A 261 -17.32 -38.68 6.93
N LEU A 262 -18.51 -38.87 7.51
CA LEU A 262 -19.46 -37.82 7.87
C LEU A 262 -19.40 -37.54 9.38
N CYS A 263 -19.52 -36.28 9.76
CA CYS A 263 -19.70 -35.90 11.16
C CYS A 263 -21.18 -35.86 11.53
N ILE A 264 -21.58 -36.73 12.45
CA ILE A 264 -22.96 -36.86 12.92
C ILE A 264 -23.08 -36.49 14.40
N GLU A 265 -24.17 -35.81 14.75
CA GLU A 265 -24.48 -35.51 16.15
C GLU A 265 -25.05 -36.76 16.83
N CYS A 266 -24.79 -36.93 18.13
CA CYS A 266 -25.37 -38.04 18.87
C CYS A 266 -26.89 -37.96 18.92
N LEU A 267 -27.55 -39.06 18.55
CA LEU A 267 -29.00 -39.20 18.62
C LEU A 267 -29.49 -39.13 20.07
N GLY A 268 -30.77 -38.82 20.26
CA GLY A 268 -31.32 -38.54 21.60
C GLY A 268 -31.12 -39.63 22.67
N SER A 269 -31.00 -40.91 22.29
CA SER A 269 -30.74 -42.03 23.24
C SER A 269 -29.25 -42.34 23.40
N GLN A 270 -28.38 -41.42 23.00
CA GLN A 270 -26.94 -41.56 23.07
C GLN A 270 -26.34 -40.28 23.66
N PHE A 271 -25.13 -40.40 24.20
CA PHE A 271 -24.33 -39.27 24.66
C PHE A 271 -22.95 -39.31 23.99
N TYR A 272 -22.38 -38.14 23.76
CA TYR A 272 -21.01 -38.03 23.25
C TYR A 272 -20.03 -38.37 24.38
N ASP A 273 -19.16 -39.35 24.16
CA ASP A 273 -18.13 -39.77 25.12
C ASP A 273 -16.76 -39.17 24.72
N PRO A 274 -16.30 -38.07 25.35
CA PRO A 274 -15.07 -37.37 24.93
C PRO A 274 -13.81 -38.25 24.88
N PRO A 275 -13.58 -39.21 25.81
CA PRO A 275 -12.43 -40.10 25.75
C PRO A 275 -12.38 -40.98 24.50
N THR A 276 -13.54 -41.45 24.01
CA THR A 276 -13.60 -42.31 22.82
C THR A 276 -13.98 -41.57 21.54
N GLN A 277 -14.46 -40.32 21.65
CA GLN A 277 -15.00 -39.52 20.54
C GLN A 277 -16.12 -40.24 19.77
N THR A 278 -16.88 -41.09 20.47
CA THR A 278 -18.00 -41.84 19.91
C THR A 278 -19.28 -41.55 20.67
N CYS A 279 -20.41 -41.76 20.01
CA CYS A 279 -21.72 -41.74 20.65
C CYS A 279 -21.97 -43.09 21.33
N LYS A 280 -22.16 -43.06 22.64
CA LYS A 280 -22.48 -44.24 23.45
C LYS A 280 -23.93 -44.21 23.87
N THR A 281 -24.54 -45.38 24.00
CA THR A 281 -25.94 -45.49 24.42
C THR A 281 -26.10 -45.09 25.87
N CYS A 282 -27.23 -44.45 26.17
CA CYS A 282 -27.65 -44.20 27.54
C CYS A 282 -27.93 -45.51 28.30
N HIS A 283 -28.01 -45.42 29.63
CA HIS A 283 -28.55 -46.51 30.44
C HIS A 283 -30.01 -46.80 30.04
N ASP A 284 -30.44 -48.06 30.11
CA ASP A 284 -31.76 -48.51 29.62
C ASP A 284 -32.96 -47.79 30.28
N SER A 285 -32.76 -47.26 31.49
CA SER A 285 -33.78 -46.46 32.18
C SER A 285 -33.94 -45.03 31.63
N CYS A 286 -32.94 -44.52 30.92
CA CYS A 286 -32.95 -43.18 30.33
C CYS A 286 -33.46 -43.23 28.88
N ARG A 287 -34.31 -42.27 28.51
CA ARG A 287 -34.63 -41.97 27.11
C ARG A 287 -33.57 -41.08 26.46
N SER A 288 -33.01 -40.14 27.22
CA SER A 288 -31.82 -39.35 26.86
C SER A 288 -30.93 -39.13 28.08
N CYS A 289 -29.64 -38.90 27.87
CA CYS A 289 -28.65 -38.78 28.93
C CYS A 289 -27.55 -37.78 28.59
N SER A 290 -26.85 -37.29 29.60
CA SER A 290 -25.68 -36.41 29.47
C SER A 290 -24.35 -37.15 29.64
N GLY A 291 -24.39 -38.43 30.00
CA GLY A 291 -23.22 -39.22 30.35
C GLY A 291 -23.55 -40.69 30.62
N PRO A 292 -22.58 -41.50 31.05
CA PRO A 292 -22.78 -42.91 31.31
C PRO A 292 -23.56 -43.18 32.61
N GLY A 293 -24.16 -44.37 32.67
CA GLY A 293 -24.78 -44.91 33.88
C GLY A 293 -26.15 -44.34 34.23
N GLN A 294 -26.74 -44.85 35.30
CA GLN A 294 -28.13 -44.57 35.69
C GLN A 294 -28.36 -43.17 36.29
N TYR A 295 -27.31 -42.45 36.67
CA TYR A 295 -27.36 -41.12 37.31
C TYR A 295 -27.09 -39.96 36.36
N SER A 296 -27.09 -40.24 35.06
CA SER A 296 -26.81 -39.25 34.01
C SER A 296 -28.02 -39.06 33.09
N CYS A 297 -29.22 -39.43 33.53
CA CYS A 297 -30.42 -39.31 32.73
C CYS A 297 -30.87 -37.84 32.63
N VAL A 298 -31.25 -37.42 31.41
CA VAL A 298 -31.87 -36.12 31.12
C VAL A 298 -33.37 -36.28 30.90
N THR A 299 -33.77 -37.37 30.25
CA THR A 299 -35.19 -37.79 30.13
C THR A 299 -35.30 -39.29 30.37
N CYS A 300 -36.47 -39.74 30.82
CA CYS A 300 -36.70 -41.14 31.21
C CYS A 300 -37.49 -41.93 30.17
N ALA A 301 -37.16 -43.21 30.04
CA ALA A 301 -37.96 -44.14 29.27
C ALA A 301 -39.29 -44.38 29.99
N PHE A 302 -40.40 -44.44 29.25
CA PHE A 302 -41.71 -44.76 29.83
C PHE A 302 -41.69 -46.18 30.42
N PRO A 303 -42.24 -46.43 31.64
CA PRO A 303 -43.04 -45.55 32.51
C PRO A 303 -42.24 -44.91 33.67
N LEU A 304 -40.94 -44.71 33.53
CA LEU A 304 -40.09 -44.15 34.58
C LEU A 304 -40.13 -42.62 34.59
N HIS A 305 -39.86 -42.03 35.75
CA HIS A 305 -39.86 -40.59 35.96
C HIS A 305 -38.50 -40.10 36.46
N LEU A 306 -38.14 -38.89 36.05
CA LEU A 306 -36.83 -38.32 36.35
C LEU A 306 -36.80 -37.79 37.79
N ASP A 307 -36.03 -38.45 38.65
CA ASP A 307 -35.56 -37.86 39.90
C ASP A 307 -34.46 -36.84 39.58
N ARG A 308 -34.82 -35.55 39.61
CA ARG A 308 -33.90 -34.44 39.33
C ARG A 308 -32.82 -34.22 40.40
N LEU A 309 -32.92 -34.85 41.57
CA LEU A 309 -31.94 -34.69 42.64
C LEU A 309 -30.71 -35.56 42.36
N ASN A 310 -30.94 -36.79 41.91
CA ASN A 310 -29.90 -37.77 41.60
C ASN A 310 -29.68 -37.99 40.10
N ASN A 311 -30.44 -37.29 39.24
CA ASN A 311 -30.45 -37.45 37.78
C ASN A 311 -30.65 -38.92 37.35
N GLN A 312 -31.52 -39.63 38.06
CA GLN A 312 -31.84 -41.03 37.83
C GLN A 312 -33.32 -41.21 37.45
N CYS A 313 -33.60 -42.20 36.63
CA CYS A 313 -34.96 -42.61 36.30
C CYS A 313 -35.45 -43.69 37.25
N VAL A 314 -36.53 -43.40 37.98
CA VAL A 314 -37.13 -44.27 38.99
C VAL A 314 -38.65 -44.38 38.78
N PRO A 315 -39.29 -45.49 39.19
CA PRO A 315 -40.75 -45.62 39.16
C PRO A 315 -41.42 -44.78 40.26
N CYS A 316 -42.74 -44.55 40.13
CA CYS A 316 -43.52 -43.96 41.20
C CYS A 316 -43.61 -44.89 42.41
N CYS A 317 -43.45 -44.36 43.62
CA CYS A 317 -43.56 -45.15 44.85
C CYS A 317 -44.96 -45.77 44.99
N ALA A 318 -45.01 -47.06 45.34
CA ALA A 318 -46.24 -47.70 45.80
C ALA A 318 -46.73 -47.03 47.10
N SER A 319 -48.03 -47.05 47.34
CA SER A 319 -48.70 -46.30 48.42
C SER A 319 -48.21 -46.60 49.84
N ASP A 320 -47.43 -47.68 50.02
CA ASP A 320 -46.95 -48.18 51.32
C ASP A 320 -45.40 -48.16 51.45
N ALA A 321 -44.69 -47.50 50.52
CA ALA A 321 -43.22 -47.44 50.56
C ALA A 321 -42.70 -46.43 51.60
N SER A 322 -41.64 -46.79 52.33
CA SER A 322 -41.01 -45.96 53.37
C SER A 322 -40.28 -44.74 52.76
N PRO A 323 -40.25 -43.55 53.40
CA PRO A 323 -39.66 -42.32 52.86
C PRO A 323 -38.12 -42.31 52.66
N GLU A 324 -37.44 -43.42 52.95
CA GLU A 324 -35.97 -43.49 52.95
C GLU A 324 -35.40 -44.25 51.74
N ASP A 325 -36.24 -44.88 50.92
CA ASP A 325 -35.80 -45.66 49.76
C ASP A 325 -35.56 -44.74 48.54
N GLN A 326 -34.28 -44.51 48.18
CA GLN A 326 -33.89 -43.80 46.95
C GLN A 326 -34.26 -44.52 45.63
N SER A 327 -35.04 -45.60 45.69
CA SER A 327 -35.37 -46.46 44.54
C SER A 327 -36.66 -46.09 43.82
N CYS A 328 -37.47 -45.18 44.38
CA CYS A 328 -38.72 -44.68 43.79
C CYS A 328 -38.90 -43.20 44.07
N CYS A 329 -39.84 -42.54 43.38
CA CYS A 329 -40.17 -41.16 43.70
C CYS A 329 -41.68 -40.87 43.78
N HIS A 330 -42.02 -39.77 44.45
CA HIS A 330 -43.42 -39.38 44.64
C HIS A 330 -43.92 -38.62 43.42
N CYS A 331 -44.75 -39.26 42.61
CA CYS A 331 -45.24 -38.66 41.36
C CYS A 331 -46.48 -37.79 41.59
N ASP A 332 -46.54 -36.69 40.85
CA ASP A 332 -47.71 -35.83 40.75
C ASP A 332 -48.86 -36.55 40.03
N LYS A 333 -50.08 -36.44 40.57
CA LYS A 333 -51.25 -37.17 40.07
C LYS A 333 -51.79 -36.64 38.74
N GLU A 334 -51.48 -35.40 38.37
CA GLU A 334 -51.98 -34.75 37.15
C GLU A 334 -50.96 -34.77 36.02
N THR A 335 -49.68 -34.54 36.34
CA THR A 335 -48.58 -34.45 35.36
C THR A 335 -47.79 -35.75 35.23
N GLY A 336 -47.95 -36.68 36.18
CA GLY A 336 -47.11 -37.87 36.30
C GLY A 336 -45.65 -37.58 36.64
N GLY A 337 -45.25 -36.32 36.76
CA GLY A 337 -43.87 -35.93 37.03
C GLY A 337 -43.44 -36.23 38.46
N CYS A 338 -42.16 -36.54 38.66
CA CYS A 338 -41.58 -36.75 39.97
C CYS A 338 -41.58 -35.43 40.79
N ILE A 339 -42.33 -35.39 41.90
CA ILE A 339 -42.34 -34.28 42.85
C ILE A 339 -41.21 -34.52 43.85
N ASN A 340 -40.03 -33.98 43.56
CA ASN A 340 -38.96 -33.97 44.53
C ASN A 340 -39.35 -33.02 45.67
N SER A 341 -39.87 -33.58 46.77
CA SER A 341 -40.00 -32.89 48.03
C SER A 341 -38.60 -32.58 48.52
N SER A 342 -38.05 -31.40 48.25
CA SER A 342 -36.84 -30.96 48.94
C SER A 342 -37.13 -30.98 50.44
N PRO A 343 -36.43 -31.76 51.29
CA PRO A 343 -36.28 -31.31 52.65
C PRO A 343 -35.46 -30.05 52.52
N ALA A 344 -36.03 -28.92 52.91
CA ALA A 344 -35.30 -27.69 53.10
C ALA A 344 -34.06 -27.97 53.97
N GLY A 345 -32.93 -28.24 53.31
CA GLY A 345 -31.62 -28.22 53.92
C GLY A 345 -31.42 -26.78 54.37
N LYS A 346 -31.67 -26.55 55.65
CA LYS A 346 -31.33 -25.33 56.37
C LYS A 346 -29.87 -25.00 56.09
N ARG A 347 -29.60 -24.19 55.08
CA ARG A 347 -28.38 -23.39 55.02
C ARG A 347 -28.44 -22.46 56.22
N ARG A 348 -27.74 -22.81 57.31
CA ARG A 348 -27.27 -21.81 58.27
C ARG A 348 -26.32 -20.90 57.49
N ILE A 349 -26.83 -19.75 57.06
CA ILE A 349 -25.97 -18.61 56.80
C ILE A 349 -25.67 -18.00 58.17
N GLY A 350 -24.46 -18.22 58.67
CA GLY A 350 -23.85 -17.36 59.67
C GLY A 350 -22.75 -16.56 58.99
N ALA A 351 -23.01 -15.28 58.71
CA ALA A 351 -21.97 -14.25 58.75
C ALA A 351 -21.64 -14.05 60.26
N GLU A 352 -20.43 -13.76 60.73
CA GLU A 352 -19.37 -12.89 60.20
C GLU A 352 -18.07 -13.13 61.00
N GLN A 353 -16.92 -12.87 60.36
CA GLN A 353 -15.64 -12.36 60.89
C GLN A 353 -14.95 -13.02 62.13
N GLN A 354 -13.70 -13.45 61.95
CA GLN A 354 -12.54 -12.62 62.35
C GLN A 354 -11.20 -13.20 61.89
N LEU A 355 -10.33 -12.26 61.48
CA LEU A 355 -8.89 -12.37 61.24
C LEU A 355 -8.16 -13.26 62.26
N LEU A 356 -7.13 -13.97 61.80
CA LEU A 356 -5.77 -13.82 62.34
C LEU A 356 -4.72 -14.25 61.30
N GLN A 357 -3.69 -13.41 61.23
CA GLN A 357 -2.52 -13.43 60.37
C GLN A 357 -1.37 -14.20 61.02
N PHE A 358 -0.47 -14.83 60.24
CA PHE A 358 1.00 -14.98 60.43
C PHE A 358 1.55 -16.03 59.43
N GLY A 359 2.35 -15.62 58.44
CA GLY A 359 3.79 -15.97 58.29
C GLY A 359 3.99 -17.05 57.20
N GLU A 360 4.60 -16.79 56.04
CA GLU A 360 6.05 -16.97 55.75
C GLU A 360 6.55 -18.35 56.22
N GLU A 361 7.11 -19.27 55.41
CA GLU A 361 8.16 -19.14 54.39
C GLU A 361 8.39 -20.49 53.68
N ALA A 362 9.10 -20.42 52.55
CA ALA A 362 10.05 -21.40 52.01
C ALA A 362 9.57 -22.68 51.28
N ALA A 363 10.02 -22.70 50.02
CA ALA A 363 10.11 -23.79 49.05
C ALA A 363 10.82 -25.07 49.55
N ASN A 364 10.49 -26.21 48.94
CA ASN A 364 11.46 -27.00 48.16
C ASN A 364 10.86 -28.26 47.50
N SER A 365 11.58 -28.71 46.47
CA SER A 365 11.51 -29.97 45.70
C SER A 365 10.54 -30.01 44.51
N ALA A 366 10.85 -30.61 43.37
CA ALA A 366 12.08 -31.01 42.67
C ALA A 366 11.60 -31.60 41.34
N SER A 367 12.22 -31.28 40.20
CA SER A 367 12.40 -32.22 39.08
C SER A 367 13.30 -31.63 37.99
N ASP A 368 14.52 -32.16 37.98
CA ASP A 368 15.41 -32.44 36.84
C ASP A 368 14.67 -33.17 35.69
N SER A 369 15.12 -33.24 34.43
CA SER A 369 16.23 -32.70 33.65
C SER A 369 16.06 -33.16 32.18
N ASN A 370 16.92 -32.60 31.29
CA ASN A 370 17.38 -33.06 29.95
C ASN A 370 16.91 -32.19 28.76
N ALA A 371 17.76 -31.72 27.82
CA ALA A 371 19.21 -31.88 27.63
C ALA A 371 19.76 -30.86 26.60
N ALA A 372 21.10 -30.77 26.61
CA ALA A 372 22.05 -30.49 25.51
C ALA A 372 22.40 -29.03 25.14
N GLU A 373 23.72 -28.83 25.10
CA GLU A 373 24.50 -27.59 25.06
C GLU A 373 24.74 -27.03 23.64
N THR A 374 25.11 -25.75 23.54
CA THR A 374 26.41 -25.32 22.97
C THR A 374 26.70 -23.81 23.18
N SER A 375 27.94 -23.54 23.64
CA SER A 375 28.78 -22.33 23.51
C SER A 375 28.31 -20.94 24.02
N ASP A 376 28.90 -20.45 25.12
CA ASP A 376 29.87 -19.33 25.10
C ASP A 376 30.46 -19.09 26.51
N SER A 377 31.77 -19.30 26.65
CA SER A 377 32.53 -19.34 27.91
C SER A 377 33.10 -17.98 28.34
N SER A 378 32.67 -16.88 27.74
CA SER A 378 33.30 -15.56 27.95
C SER A 378 32.53 -14.66 28.95
N LEU A 379 31.23 -14.86 29.10
CA LEU A 379 30.37 -14.04 29.98
C LEU A 379 30.34 -14.55 31.44
N ARG A 380 30.57 -15.85 31.66
CA ARG A 380 30.47 -16.47 33.00
C ARG A 380 31.56 -16.04 33.98
N ARG A 381 32.74 -15.60 33.50
CA ARG A 381 33.81 -15.13 34.39
C ARG A 381 33.60 -13.72 34.94
N PHE A 382 32.69 -12.93 34.38
CA PHE A 382 32.41 -11.58 34.86
C PHE A 382 31.23 -11.51 35.85
N LEU A 383 30.46 -12.60 35.99
CA LEU A 383 29.28 -12.65 36.87
C LEU A 383 29.53 -13.39 38.20
N GLN A 384 30.71 -13.95 38.42
CA GLN A 384 31.12 -14.51 39.71
C GLN A 384 31.71 -13.43 40.60
N GLY A 385 30.84 -12.59 41.19
CA GLY A 385 31.29 -11.65 42.22
C GLY A 385 30.27 -10.62 42.71
N ALA A 386 29.09 -10.48 42.09
CA ALA A 386 28.12 -9.46 42.48
C ALA A 386 26.81 -10.08 42.97
N SER A 387 26.34 -9.62 44.13
CA SER A 387 25.04 -9.98 44.69
C SER A 387 23.89 -9.59 43.74
N PRO A 388 22.76 -10.33 43.73
CA PRO A 388 21.64 -10.11 42.80
C PRO A 388 20.97 -8.73 42.92
N SER A 389 21.27 -7.96 43.97
CA SER A 389 20.81 -6.58 44.17
C SER A 389 21.68 -5.52 43.47
N ALA A 390 22.92 -5.85 43.05
CA ALA A 390 23.79 -4.89 42.34
C ALA A 390 23.50 -4.86 40.82
N VAL A 391 23.12 -6.00 40.24
CA VAL A 391 22.87 -6.14 38.80
C VAL A 391 21.61 -5.39 38.37
N THR A 392 20.56 -5.40 39.20
CA THR A 392 19.32 -4.65 38.94
C THR A 392 19.53 -3.14 38.99
N VAL A 393 20.38 -2.65 39.89
CA VAL A 393 20.71 -1.22 40.01
C VAL A 393 21.52 -0.72 38.80
N VAL A 394 22.47 -1.52 38.30
CA VAL A 394 23.23 -1.18 37.09
C VAL A 394 22.34 -1.20 35.84
N ALA A 395 21.41 -2.16 35.73
CA ALA A 395 20.48 -2.23 34.61
C ALA A 395 19.49 -1.04 34.61
N VAL A 396 18.95 -0.67 35.78
CA VAL A 396 18.01 0.46 35.91
C VAL A 396 18.72 1.79 35.67
N SER A 397 19.94 1.98 36.19
CA SER A 397 20.72 3.19 35.92
C SER A 397 21.12 3.32 34.44
N GLY A 398 21.47 2.22 33.77
CA GLY A 398 21.71 2.19 32.32
C GLY A 398 20.48 2.58 31.51
N CYS A 399 19.30 2.06 31.87
CA CYS A 399 18.05 2.42 31.21
C CYS A 399 17.69 3.90 31.39
N LEU A 400 17.89 4.47 32.58
CA LEU A 400 17.64 5.88 32.85
C LEU A 400 18.58 6.81 32.06
N LEU A 401 19.86 6.42 31.91
CA LEU A 401 20.81 7.16 31.08
C LEU A 401 20.42 7.13 29.60
N ILE A 402 19.93 5.99 29.09
CA ILE A 402 19.48 5.90 27.69
C ILE A 402 18.24 6.78 27.46
N VAL A 403 17.25 6.73 28.36
CA VAL A 403 16.02 7.54 28.26
C VAL A 403 16.34 9.04 28.30
N THR A 404 17.24 9.46 29.18
CA THR A 404 17.66 10.87 29.27
C THR A 404 18.41 11.33 28.01
N LEU A 405 19.24 10.48 27.41
CA LEU A 405 19.95 10.76 26.16
C LEU A 405 18.95 10.96 25.00
N PHE A 406 17.96 10.08 24.88
CA PHE A 406 16.90 10.22 23.88
C PHE A 406 16.06 11.49 24.08
N ALA A 407 15.74 11.85 25.31
CA ALA A 407 15.00 13.08 25.61
C ALA A 407 15.80 14.35 25.23
N ILE A 408 17.12 14.35 25.45
CA ILE A 408 18.02 15.45 25.06
C ILE A 408 18.11 15.55 23.53
N ILE A 409 18.29 14.43 22.83
CA ILE A 409 18.32 14.41 21.36
C ILE A 409 17.00 14.96 20.80
N PHE A 410 15.86 14.54 21.35
CA PHE A 410 14.56 15.00 20.91
C PHE A 410 14.35 16.51 21.15
N THR A 411 14.78 17.04 22.30
CA THR A 411 14.70 18.48 22.58
C THR A 411 15.63 19.31 21.70
N VAL A 412 16.82 18.79 21.35
CA VAL A 412 17.73 19.45 20.39
C VAL A 412 17.14 19.45 18.98
N LEU A 413 16.54 18.33 18.56
CA LEU A 413 15.85 18.24 17.27
C LEU A 413 14.64 19.17 17.19
N GLN A 414 13.84 19.27 18.26
CA GLN A 414 12.74 20.24 18.32
C GLN A 414 13.23 21.70 18.32
N LYS A 415 14.34 22.00 19.01
CA LYS A 415 14.94 23.35 19.02
C LYS A 415 15.54 23.73 17.66
N ARG A 416 16.12 22.77 16.95
CA ARG A 416 16.61 22.94 15.56
C ARG A 416 15.44 23.12 14.58
N ASN A 417 14.34 22.41 14.78
CA ASN A 417 13.12 22.58 13.98
C ASN A 417 12.43 23.94 14.22
N ARG A 418 12.52 24.48 15.44
CA ARG A 418 11.95 25.81 15.76
C ARG A 418 12.72 26.98 15.14
N ASN A 419 14.00 26.81 14.82
CA ASN A 419 14.78 27.80 14.07
C ASN A 419 14.47 27.82 12.55
N VAL A 420 13.74 26.82 12.03
CA VAL A 420 13.35 26.76 10.61
C VAL A 420 12.00 27.48 10.37
N TYR A 421 11.21 27.74 11.41
CA TYR A 421 9.85 28.30 11.27
C TYR A 421 9.69 29.79 11.58
N THR A 422 10.79 30.54 11.79
CA THR A 422 10.74 32.01 12.00
C THR A 422 11.15 32.82 10.76
N GLY A 423 10.81 32.31 9.57
CA GLY A 423 11.19 32.91 8.28
C GLY A 423 10.05 33.47 7.42
N VAL A 424 8.78 33.46 7.88
CA VAL A 424 7.66 33.97 7.07
C VAL A 424 6.98 35.14 7.79
N ARG A 425 7.40 36.35 7.43
CA ARG A 425 6.64 37.58 7.71
C ARG A 425 5.57 37.73 6.63
N TYR A 426 4.29 37.63 7.01
CA TYR A 426 3.20 38.08 6.15
C TYR A 426 2.99 39.58 6.34
N ASN A 427 3.09 40.33 5.23
CA ASN A 427 2.70 41.73 5.20
C ASN A 427 1.19 41.86 5.36
N LYS A 428 0.79 42.70 6.31
CA LYS A 428 -0.59 43.06 6.63
C LYS A 428 -1.12 44.00 5.55
N LEU A 429 -2.08 43.55 4.74
CA LEU A 429 -2.88 44.43 3.89
C LEU A 429 -4.00 45.06 4.72
N SER A 430 -4.10 46.38 4.59
CA SER A 430 -5.15 47.22 5.16
C SER A 430 -6.32 47.33 4.17
N SER A 431 -7.53 47.07 4.65
CA SER A 431 -8.81 47.68 4.26
C SER A 431 -9.87 47.04 5.18
N GLY A 432 -10.88 47.69 5.74
CA GLY A 432 -11.59 48.91 5.43
C GLY A 432 -13.05 48.61 5.78
N SER A 433 -13.65 49.40 6.68
CA SER A 433 -14.95 49.21 7.33
C SER A 433 -16.13 48.81 6.44
N GLY A 434 -17.04 47.99 7.01
CA GLY A 434 -18.45 47.86 6.62
C GLY A 434 -19.19 46.92 7.57
N GLY A 435 -19.98 47.48 8.49
CA GLY A 435 -20.68 46.73 9.55
C GLY A 435 -21.98 46.05 9.11
N GLY A 436 -22.43 45.07 9.90
CA GLY A 436 -23.75 44.43 9.75
C GLY A 436 -23.91 43.17 10.59
N SER A 437 -24.70 43.29 11.66
CA SER A 437 -25.03 42.34 12.74
C SER A 437 -25.59 40.97 12.32
N GLY A 438 -25.37 39.92 13.14
CA GLY A 438 -26.14 38.67 13.07
C GLY A 438 -25.51 37.45 13.75
N SER A 439 -25.53 37.40 15.09
CA SER A 439 -25.13 36.23 15.88
C SER A 439 -26.21 35.14 15.84
N ARG A 440 -25.84 33.89 15.54
CA ARG A 440 -26.57 32.68 16.00
C ARG A 440 -25.68 31.43 15.91
N THR A 441 -25.34 30.90 17.08
CA THR A 441 -24.78 29.58 17.30
C THR A 441 -25.92 28.54 17.33
N THR A 442 -25.75 27.40 16.65
CA THR A 442 -26.58 26.22 16.90
C THR A 442 -25.76 24.95 16.84
N LYS A 443 -25.87 24.20 17.95
CA LYS A 443 -25.38 22.86 18.23
C LYS A 443 -25.93 21.84 17.23
N ILE A 444 -25.13 20.83 16.92
CA ILE A 444 -25.53 19.63 16.18
C ILE A 444 -26.00 18.60 17.22
N SER A 445 -27.21 18.06 17.01
CA SER A 445 -27.80 16.97 17.79
C SER A 445 -28.13 15.82 16.84
N ILE A 446 -27.73 14.61 17.22
CA ILE A 446 -28.04 13.33 16.57
C ILE A 446 -29.39 12.83 17.13
N PRO A 447 -30.26 12.22 16.30
CA PRO A 447 -31.26 11.27 16.78
C PRO A 447 -31.00 9.85 16.26
N ALA A 448 -31.33 8.88 17.11
CA ALA A 448 -31.40 7.45 16.86
C ALA A 448 -32.86 6.97 16.76
N ASP A 449 -33.00 5.75 16.22
CA ASP A 449 -34.13 4.80 16.26
C ASP A 449 -35.21 4.88 15.16
N GLY A 450 -35.50 3.70 14.60
CA GLY A 450 -36.70 3.41 13.81
C GLY A 450 -36.50 2.33 12.75
N ASP A 451 -36.88 1.10 13.08
CA ASP A 451 -36.90 -0.12 12.25
C ASP A 451 -37.65 0.01 10.91
N ASP A 452 -37.16 -0.65 9.85
CA ASP A 452 -38.03 -1.17 8.79
C ASP A 452 -37.43 -2.37 8.04
N LEU A 453 -38.33 -3.29 7.68
CA LEU A 453 -38.15 -4.64 7.17
C LEU A 453 -37.78 -4.68 5.68
N LEU A 454 -36.82 -5.53 5.28
CA LEU A 454 -36.79 -6.14 3.93
C LEU A 454 -36.10 -7.53 3.94
N GLU A 455 -36.87 -8.58 3.65
CA GLU A 455 -36.38 -9.81 3.00
C GLU A 455 -36.37 -9.63 1.44
N PRO A 456 -36.25 -10.68 0.61
CA PRO A 456 -35.02 -11.15 -0.01
C PRO A 456 -35.02 -10.90 -1.54
N ILE A 457 -33.84 -10.81 -2.17
CA ILE A 457 -33.75 -10.85 -3.65
C ILE A 457 -33.37 -12.25 -4.07
N VAL A 458 -34.40 -13.00 -4.47
CA VAL A 458 -34.33 -14.15 -5.37
C VAL A 458 -34.25 -13.59 -6.80
N ASN A 459 -33.30 -14.07 -7.60
CA ASN A 459 -33.47 -14.14 -9.05
C ASN A 459 -32.99 -15.52 -9.49
N ASN A 460 -33.96 -16.34 -9.88
CA ASN A 460 -33.81 -17.58 -10.62
C ASN A 460 -34.06 -17.31 -12.11
N SER A 461 -33.77 -18.33 -12.92
CA SER A 461 -34.10 -18.57 -14.35
C SER A 461 -33.08 -18.04 -15.36
N GLU A 462 -32.65 -18.80 -16.38
CA GLU A 462 -32.97 -20.16 -16.82
C GLU A 462 -31.94 -20.57 -17.90
N ASP A 463 -31.46 -21.81 -17.81
CA ASP A 463 -31.32 -22.84 -18.85
C ASP A 463 -31.05 -22.45 -20.32
N VAL A 464 -29.92 -22.97 -20.84
CA VAL A 464 -29.87 -23.71 -22.12
C VAL A 464 -28.79 -24.79 -21.97
N ASP A 465 -29.23 -26.04 -21.87
CA ASP A 465 -28.45 -27.23 -22.20
C ASP A 465 -28.32 -27.34 -23.73
N ASP A 466 -27.17 -27.79 -24.22
CA ASP A 466 -27.10 -28.72 -25.35
C ASP A 466 -25.73 -29.42 -25.35
N GLU A 467 -25.82 -30.71 -25.68
CA GLU A 467 -24.85 -31.79 -25.52
C GLU A 467 -23.77 -31.86 -26.64
N GLU A 468 -22.97 -32.93 -26.54
CA GLU A 468 -22.22 -33.66 -27.58
C GLU A 468 -20.68 -33.51 -27.55
N ASP A 469 -20.07 -34.46 -26.84
CA ASP A 469 -19.30 -35.61 -27.35
C ASP A 469 -18.15 -35.43 -28.36
N ASP A 470 -17.04 -36.01 -27.91
CA ASP A 470 -16.14 -36.94 -28.59
C ASP A 470 -15.06 -36.48 -29.60
N ASP A 471 -13.85 -36.90 -29.20
CA ASP A 471 -12.81 -37.58 -29.95
C ASP A 471 -11.78 -36.81 -30.81
N ASP A 472 -10.53 -37.10 -30.43
CA ASP A 472 -9.37 -37.43 -31.25
C ASP A 472 -8.98 -36.49 -32.42
N GLU A 473 -7.75 -35.97 -32.40
CA GLU A 473 -6.61 -36.80 -32.77
C GLU A 473 -5.28 -36.02 -32.68
N ASN A 474 -4.25 -36.77 -32.30
CA ASN A 474 -2.86 -36.39 -32.17
C ASN A 474 -2.17 -36.48 -33.55
N GLY A 475 -1.52 -35.41 -34.02
CA GLY A 475 -0.81 -35.42 -35.31
C GLY A 475 0.38 -34.47 -35.37
N LYS A 476 1.56 -35.01 -35.04
CA LYS A 476 2.88 -34.37 -35.21
C LYS A 476 3.28 -34.24 -36.70
N GLY A 477 4.07 -33.21 -37.00
CA GLY A 477 5.00 -33.15 -38.15
C GLY A 477 5.15 -31.71 -38.65
N GLN A 478 6.15 -30.93 -38.23
CA GLN A 478 7.54 -30.85 -38.72
C GLN A 478 7.70 -30.70 -40.25
N GLY A 479 8.45 -29.67 -40.65
CA GLY A 479 9.10 -29.53 -41.96
C GLY A 479 8.64 -28.28 -42.72
N GLU A 480 9.25 -27.12 -42.49
CA GLU A 480 10.42 -26.58 -43.21
C GLU A 480 10.13 -25.93 -44.58
N LYS A 481 10.42 -24.62 -44.60
CA LYS A 481 11.10 -23.83 -45.64
C LYS A 481 10.65 -23.93 -47.11
N GLY A 482 10.37 -22.75 -47.66
CA GLY A 482 10.53 -22.46 -49.08
C GLY A 482 10.16 -21.01 -49.39
N ASP A 483 11.17 -20.15 -49.42
CA ASP A 483 11.12 -18.81 -50.03
C ASP A 483 10.68 -18.91 -51.50
N HIS A 484 9.88 -17.95 -51.99
CA HIS A 484 10.10 -17.33 -53.31
C HIS A 484 9.34 -16.01 -53.44
N VAL A 485 10.02 -15.07 -54.11
CA VAL A 485 9.72 -13.65 -54.28
C VAL A 485 9.27 -13.37 -55.73
N TYR A 486 8.53 -12.26 -55.91
CA TYR A 486 8.23 -11.45 -57.11
C TYR A 486 7.12 -11.93 -58.08
N HIS A 487 6.05 -11.13 -58.20
CA HIS A 487 5.97 -10.08 -59.24
C HIS A 487 4.86 -9.05 -58.98
N ASP A 488 5.22 -7.78 -59.22
CA ASP A 488 4.39 -6.59 -59.39
C ASP A 488 3.38 -6.70 -60.55
N ASP A 489 2.28 -5.95 -60.49
CA ASP A 489 2.02 -4.80 -61.37
C ASP A 489 0.58 -4.22 -61.18
N ASP A 490 0.58 -2.96 -60.75
CA ASP A 490 -0.23 -1.79 -61.16
C ASP A 490 -1.72 -1.90 -61.56
N HIS A 491 -2.52 -1.04 -60.90
CA HIS A 491 -3.42 -0.13 -61.62
C HIS A 491 -3.68 1.18 -60.86
N GLU A 492 -3.45 2.28 -61.57
CA GLU A 492 -3.55 3.70 -61.20
C GLU A 492 -4.98 4.30 -61.18
N LEU A 493 -5.06 5.45 -60.47
CA LEU A 493 -5.82 6.69 -60.75
C LEU A 493 -7.35 6.80 -60.53
N HIS A 494 -7.71 7.72 -59.62
CA HIS A 494 -8.48 8.92 -60.00
C HIS A 494 -8.35 10.09 -59.00
N ASP A 495 -8.01 11.27 -59.55
CA ASP A 495 -7.97 12.62 -58.97
C ASP A 495 -9.35 13.24 -58.65
N GLY A 496 -9.37 14.29 -57.82
CA GLY A 496 -10.47 15.27 -57.78
C GLY A 496 -10.36 16.33 -56.66
N ALA A 497 -10.03 17.57 -57.03
CA ALA A 497 -9.68 18.70 -56.17
C ALA A 497 -10.83 19.71 -55.85
N MET A 498 -10.60 20.48 -54.77
CA MET A 498 -10.95 21.90 -54.46
C MET A 498 -12.30 22.54 -54.84
N VAL A 499 -12.92 23.28 -53.89
CA VAL A 499 -13.39 24.68 -54.06
C VAL A 499 -13.34 25.46 -52.72
N THR A 500 -13.05 26.76 -52.84
CA THR A 500 -12.85 27.85 -51.87
C THR A 500 -14.15 28.50 -51.36
N SER A 501 -14.10 29.24 -50.23
CA SER A 501 -14.73 30.58 -50.11
C SER A 501 -14.37 31.31 -48.81
N SER A 502 -14.13 32.61 -48.97
CA SER A 502 -13.77 33.66 -48.02
C SER A 502 -14.99 34.26 -47.30
N SER A 503 -14.79 34.87 -46.12
CA SER A 503 -15.59 36.02 -45.67
C SER A 503 -14.89 36.83 -44.57
N THR A 504 -14.79 38.13 -44.84
CA THR A 504 -14.37 39.24 -43.99
C THR A 504 -15.49 39.67 -43.04
N ARG A 505 -15.14 40.20 -41.86
CA ARG A 505 -15.90 41.26 -41.17
C ARG A 505 -15.06 41.99 -40.12
N ASN A 506 -15.47 43.23 -39.90
CA ASN A 506 -14.70 44.41 -39.57
C ASN A 506 -15.03 44.93 -38.15
N SER A 507 -14.13 45.78 -37.65
CA SER A 507 -14.37 46.94 -36.75
C SER A 507 -14.49 46.77 -35.22
N GLY A 508 -13.68 47.60 -34.53
CA GLY A 508 -13.86 47.96 -33.12
C GLY A 508 -12.70 48.80 -32.55
N ALA A 509 -12.53 50.03 -33.05
CA ALA A 509 -11.60 51.03 -32.48
C ALA A 509 -12.18 51.68 -31.22
N GLY A 510 -11.32 52.04 -30.26
CA GLY A 510 -11.68 52.79 -29.04
C GLY A 510 -10.49 53.58 -28.48
N HIS A 511 -10.60 54.90 -28.58
CA HIS A 511 -9.60 55.94 -28.31
C HIS A 511 -9.13 56.09 -26.84
N SER A 512 -7.84 56.44 -26.72
CA SER A 512 -7.28 57.63 -26.02
C SER A 512 -7.68 57.93 -24.57
N ARG A 513 -6.68 58.07 -23.69
CA ARG A 513 -6.42 59.36 -23.00
C ARG A 513 -5.04 59.43 -22.39
N GLN A 514 -4.34 60.50 -22.77
CA GLN A 514 -3.16 61.07 -22.13
C GLN A 514 -3.47 61.42 -20.66
N ASN A 515 -2.46 61.30 -19.78
CA ASN A 515 -2.10 62.47 -18.99
C ASN A 515 -0.65 62.44 -18.53
N ARG A 516 0.02 63.53 -18.89
CA ARG A 516 1.38 63.94 -18.57
C ARG A 516 1.29 64.69 -17.24
N PHE A 517 2.10 64.33 -16.25
CA PHE A 517 2.47 65.28 -15.19
C PHE A 517 3.96 65.17 -14.90
N VAL A 518 4.61 66.30 -15.16
CA VAL A 518 5.98 66.64 -14.83
C VAL A 518 5.98 67.14 -13.39
N ALA A 519 6.94 66.70 -12.58
CA ALA A 519 7.42 67.48 -11.43
C ALA A 519 8.89 67.16 -11.16
N THR A 520 9.65 68.23 -11.14
CA THR A 520 11.09 68.43 -11.01
C THR A 520 11.57 68.48 -9.57
N GLY A 521 12.86 68.17 -9.38
CA GLY A 521 13.73 68.69 -8.31
C GLY A 521 13.98 67.75 -7.14
N HIS A 522 15.12 67.74 -6.46
CA HIS A 522 16.42 68.41 -6.64
C HIS A 522 17.37 67.79 -5.58
N HIS A 523 18.66 67.70 -5.91
CA HIS A 523 19.86 67.74 -5.04
C HIS A 523 20.02 66.84 -3.80
N GLY A 524 21.22 66.22 -3.68
CA GLY A 524 21.81 65.95 -2.36
C GLY A 524 22.90 64.89 -2.23
N ALA A 525 24.09 65.14 -2.79
CA ALA A 525 25.44 64.82 -2.26
C ALA A 525 25.78 63.48 -1.54
N SER A 526 26.72 62.76 -2.17
CA SER A 526 28.07 62.41 -1.66
C SER A 526 28.25 61.67 -0.33
N ARG A 527 28.88 60.48 -0.38
CA ARG A 527 30.18 60.22 0.30
C ARG A 527 30.82 58.87 -0.09
N ARG A 528 32.15 58.92 -0.08
CA ARG A 528 33.18 57.92 -0.42
C ARG A 528 33.35 56.82 0.66
N GLY A 529 33.97 55.70 0.27
CA GLY A 529 34.71 54.79 1.16
C GLY A 529 34.93 53.41 0.52
N THR A 530 35.96 53.24 -0.31
CA THR A 530 37.24 52.53 -0.02
C THR A 530 37.16 50.99 0.11
N ARG A 531 37.79 50.32 -0.88
CA ARG A 531 38.23 48.91 -0.88
C ARG A 531 39.18 48.59 0.30
N PRO A 532 39.30 47.31 0.67
CA PRO A 532 40.52 46.57 0.30
C PRO A 532 40.27 45.11 -0.16
N GLN A 533 41.16 44.60 -1.03
CA GLN A 533 41.46 43.17 -1.25
C GLN A 533 42.81 42.84 -0.55
N PRO A 534 43.38 41.62 -0.65
CA PRO A 534 42.88 40.33 -0.13
C PRO A 534 43.97 39.63 0.71
N ASP A 535 43.62 38.61 1.51
CA ASP A 535 44.64 37.70 2.07
C ASP A 535 44.30 36.24 1.82
N SER A 536 45.32 35.54 1.31
CA SER A 536 45.35 34.14 0.94
C SER A 536 45.83 33.30 2.12
N ILE A 537 45.13 32.22 2.49
CA ILE A 537 45.70 31.16 3.35
C ILE A 537 45.25 29.77 2.88
N ARG A 538 46.24 28.95 2.49
CA ARG A 538 46.21 27.48 2.33
C ARG A 538 46.12 26.79 3.70
N PHE A 539 45.46 25.62 3.79
CA PHE A 539 45.90 24.42 4.55
C PHE A 539 45.04 23.24 4.03
N ALA A 540 45.61 22.25 3.35
CA ALA A 540 46.31 21.05 3.82
C ALA A 540 45.37 19.90 4.27
N ARG A 541 45.52 18.78 3.56
CA ARG A 541 44.90 17.48 3.83
C ARG A 541 45.56 16.81 5.03
N THR A 542 44.74 16.13 5.82
CA THR A 542 45.06 14.86 6.51
C THR A 542 43.88 13.95 6.36
#